data_AF-A0ABD5YII3-F1
#
_entry.id   AF-A0ABD5YII3-F1
#
_cell.length_a   1.000
_cell.length_b   1.000
_cell.length_c   1.000
_cell.angle_alpha   90.00
_cell.angle_beta   90.00
_cell.angle_gamma   90.00
#
_symmetry.space_group_name_H-M   'P 1'
#
loop_
_entity.id
_entity.type
_entity.pdbx_description
1 polymer ?
#
loop_
_entity_poly.entity_id
_entity_poly.type
_entity_poly.pdbx_seq_one_letter_code
_entity_poly.pdbx_strand_id
1 'polypeptide(L)'
;MLQKTFVAIGVIEILSPERLIDATEQLALENPDDCETKQWVIPAARLEGIVYLLLACCCGRSQSAFKTLLGVIGLPALLYPRDLIDYTTEIAYTDAEACEWKPWIYPFTRLLGAVYVIIVLNEIRNR
;
A
#
# COMPACT_ATOMS: atom_id res chain seq x y z
N MET A 1 -17.38 -4.09 2.52
CA MET A 1 -16.50 -3.71 3.65
C MET A 1 -15.17 -3.18 3.13
N LEU A 2 -14.44 -3.92 2.30
CA LEU A 2 -13.17 -3.51 1.68
C LEU A 2 -13.19 -2.10 1.07
N GLN A 3 -14.17 -1.79 0.21
CA GLN A 3 -14.30 -0.46 -0.41
C GLN A 3 -14.38 0.68 0.62
N LYS A 4 -15.09 0.49 1.74
CA LYS A 4 -15.22 1.52 2.78
C LYS A 4 -13.88 1.77 3.48
N THR A 5 -13.10 0.72 3.71
CA THR A 5 -11.75 0.82 4.28
C THR A 5 -10.84 1.62 3.36
N PHE A 6 -10.81 1.31 2.07
CA PHE A 6 -9.99 2.05 1.09
C PHE A 6 -10.46 3.49 0.88
N VAL A 7 -11.76 3.77 0.93
CA VAL A 7 -12.25 5.15 0.94
C VAL A 7 -11.77 5.88 2.19
N ALA A 8 -11.83 5.26 3.36
CA ALA A 8 -11.33 5.88 4.59
C ALA A 8 -9.82 6.17 4.51
N ILE A 9 -9.02 5.21 4.04
CA ILE A 9 -7.58 5.37 3.83
C ILE A 9 -7.31 6.50 2.82
N GLY A 10 -7.97 6.47 1.65
CA GLY A 10 -7.77 7.49 0.62
C GLY A 10 -8.18 8.90 1.05
N VAL A 11 -9.21 9.04 1.89
CA VAL A 11 -9.54 10.35 2.51
C VAL A 11 -8.41 10.82 3.42
N ILE A 12 -7.85 9.93 4.23
CA ILE A 12 -6.74 10.27 5.14
C ILE A 12 -5.49 10.65 4.33
N GLU A 13 -5.14 9.90 3.29
CA GLU A 13 -4.01 10.18 2.39
C GLU A 13 -4.13 11.54 1.69
N ILE A 14 -5.35 11.96 1.33
CA ILE A 14 -5.57 13.29 0.74
C ILE A 14 -5.42 14.40 1.78
N LEU A 15 -6.04 14.23 2.95
CA LEU A 15 -6.17 15.29 3.95
C LEU A 15 -4.91 15.44 4.82
N SER A 16 -4.25 14.34 5.15
CA SER A 16 -3.13 14.29 6.09
C SER A 16 -2.19 13.14 5.74
N PRO A 17 -1.57 13.15 4.54
CA PRO A 17 -0.64 12.10 4.11
C PRO A 17 0.53 11.95 5.08
N GLU A 18 1.10 13.08 5.54
CA GLU A 18 2.22 13.15 6.47
C GLU A 18 1.93 12.32 7.73
N ARG A 19 0.78 12.56 8.38
CA ARG A 19 0.43 11.82 9.61
C ARG A 19 0.24 10.33 9.40
N LEU A 20 -0.24 9.93 8.22
CA LEU A 20 -0.41 8.51 7.91
C LEU A 20 0.94 7.83 7.67
N ILE A 21 1.84 8.51 6.96
CA ILE A 21 3.20 8.06 6.71
C ILE A 21 3.96 7.96 8.04
N ASP A 22 4.00 9.03 8.83
CA ASP A 22 4.67 9.06 10.14
C ASP A 22 4.16 7.93 11.06
N ALA A 23 2.85 7.71 11.11
CA ALA A 23 2.27 6.65 11.94
C ALA A 23 2.63 5.25 11.42
N THR A 24 2.72 5.08 10.11
CA THR A 24 3.11 3.81 9.49
C THR A 24 4.60 3.54 9.72
N GLU A 25 5.44 4.56 9.59
CA GLU A 25 6.88 4.50 9.85
C GLU A 25 7.16 4.15 11.30
N GLN A 26 6.54 4.83 12.26
CA GLN A 26 6.67 4.51 13.69
C GLN A 26 6.26 3.06 14.01
N LEU A 27 5.32 2.50 13.27
CA LEU A 27 4.87 1.14 13.46
C LEU A 27 5.80 0.11 12.78
N ALA A 28 6.33 0.44 11.60
CA ALA A 28 6.94 -0.51 10.68
C ALA A 28 8.47 -0.46 10.64
N LEU A 29 9.08 0.70 10.88
CA LEU A 29 10.52 0.88 10.95
C LEU A 29 11.03 0.64 12.37
N GLU A 30 12.24 0.11 12.47
CA GLU A 30 12.97 -0.01 13.72
C GLU A 30 13.54 1.36 14.14
N ASN A 31 13.97 2.16 13.17
CA ASN A 31 14.58 3.48 13.34
C ASN A 31 13.88 4.56 12.49
N PRO A 32 12.61 4.91 12.81
CA PRO A 32 11.83 5.86 12.02
C PRO A 32 12.44 7.27 11.96
N ASP A 33 13.13 7.72 13.01
CA ASP A 33 13.72 9.06 13.08
C ASP A 33 14.95 9.25 12.17
N ASP A 34 15.54 8.14 11.69
CA ASP A 34 16.72 8.15 10.80
C ASP A 34 16.32 8.06 9.31
N CYS A 35 15.03 7.92 9.01
CA CYS A 35 14.51 7.71 7.67
C CYS A 35 13.90 8.99 7.08
N GLU A 36 14.58 9.61 6.12
CA GLU A 36 14.03 10.78 5.41
C GLU A 36 13.29 10.36 4.14
N THR A 37 11.99 10.69 4.06
CA THR A 37 11.18 10.47 2.86
C THR A 37 11.51 11.48 1.76
N LYS A 38 11.46 11.04 0.50
CA LYS A 38 11.66 11.96 -0.63
C LYS A 38 10.48 12.92 -0.76
N GLN A 39 10.76 14.13 -1.25
CA GLN A 39 9.78 15.21 -1.42
C GLN A 39 8.56 14.85 -2.28
N TRP A 40 8.68 13.84 -3.16
CA TRP A 40 7.60 13.40 -4.03
C TRP A 40 6.65 12.38 -3.36
N VAL A 41 7.00 11.80 -2.20
CA VAL A 41 6.18 10.82 -1.49
C VAL A 41 4.86 11.43 -1.04
N ILE A 42 4.88 12.63 -0.46
CA ILE A 42 3.68 13.34 -0.03
C ILE A 42 2.69 13.59 -1.19
N PRO A 43 3.09 14.18 -2.34
CA PRO A 43 2.18 14.34 -3.46
C PRO A 43 1.75 13.00 -4.09
N ALA A 44 2.59 11.96 -4.07
CA ALA A 44 2.20 10.62 -4.52
C ALA A 44 1.13 9.99 -3.63
N ALA A 45 1.25 10.09 -2.31
CA ALA A 45 0.24 9.62 -1.36
C ALA A 45 -1.10 10.32 -1.59
N ARG A 46 -1.11 11.64 -1.82
CA ARG A 46 -2.35 12.36 -2.18
C ARG A 46 -2.96 11.85 -3.48
N LEU A 47 -2.12 11.56 -4.47
CA LEU A 47 -2.56 11.01 -5.75
C LEU A 47 -3.13 9.59 -5.58
N GLU A 48 -2.51 8.76 -4.74
CA GLU A 48 -3.01 7.44 -4.36
C GLU A 48 -4.40 7.53 -3.74
N GLY A 49 -4.59 8.43 -2.78
CA GLY A 49 -5.90 8.66 -2.17
C GLY A 49 -6.96 9.11 -3.18
N ILE A 50 -6.60 9.97 -4.14
CA ILE A 50 -7.51 10.36 -5.25
C ILE A 50 -7.87 9.15 -6.09
N VAL A 51 -6.90 8.30 -6.44
CA VAL A 51 -7.15 7.08 -7.21
C VAL A 51 -8.09 6.15 -6.45
N TYR A 52 -7.91 5.95 -5.14
CA TYR A 52 -8.83 5.16 -4.32
C TYR A 52 -10.26 5.72 -4.33
N LEU A 53 -10.42 7.05 -4.20
CA LEU A 53 -11.73 7.69 -4.28
C LEU A 53 -12.37 7.59 -5.67
N LEU A 54 -11.59 7.77 -6.74
CA LEU A 54 -12.06 7.64 -8.11
C LEU A 54 -12.51 6.21 -8.40
N LEU A 55 -11.73 5.20 -8.00
CA LEU A 55 -12.10 3.80 -8.13
C LEU A 55 -13.37 3.49 -7.32
N ALA A 56 -13.50 4.03 -6.11
CA ALA A 56 -14.70 3.84 -5.31
C ALA A 56 -15.95 4.52 -5.90
N CYS A 57 -15.82 5.71 -6.48
CA CYS A 57 -16.92 6.50 -7.03
C CYS A 57 -17.32 6.02 -8.44
N CYS A 58 -16.35 5.90 -9.35
CA CYS A 58 -16.59 5.57 -10.75
C CYS A 58 -16.81 4.07 -11.00
N CYS A 59 -16.20 3.18 -10.20
CA CYS A 59 -16.36 1.73 -10.35
C CYS A 59 -17.46 1.13 -9.45
N GLY A 60 -18.39 1.92 -8.93
CA GLY A 60 -19.54 1.44 -8.15
C GLY A 60 -20.38 0.34 -8.85
N ARG A 61 -20.22 0.16 -10.17
CA ARG A 61 -20.86 -0.90 -10.97
C ARG A 61 -19.94 -2.06 -11.38
N SER A 62 -18.61 -1.93 -11.22
CA SER A 62 -17.63 -2.98 -11.55
C SER A 62 -16.45 -2.95 -10.58
N GLN A 63 -16.59 -3.62 -9.44
CA GLN A 63 -15.49 -3.80 -8.48
C GLN A 63 -14.30 -4.60 -9.05
N SER A 64 -14.43 -5.13 -10.26
CA SER A 64 -13.40 -5.94 -10.90
C SER A 64 -12.11 -5.17 -11.16
N ALA A 65 -12.17 -3.90 -11.61
CA ALA A 65 -10.94 -3.13 -11.86
C ALA A 65 -10.13 -2.92 -10.58
N PHE A 66 -10.82 -2.56 -9.49
CA PHE A 66 -10.21 -2.40 -8.17
C PHE A 66 -9.63 -3.72 -7.65
N LYS A 67 -10.38 -4.83 -7.75
CA LYS A 67 -9.88 -6.15 -7.36
C LYS A 67 -8.65 -6.53 -8.19
N THR A 68 -8.69 -6.39 -9.52
CA THR A 68 -7.55 -6.68 -10.40
C THR A 68 -6.29 -5.94 -9.98
N LEU A 69 -6.38 -4.65 -9.64
CA LEU A 69 -5.24 -3.89 -9.11
C LEU A 69 -4.67 -4.51 -7.82
N LEU A 70 -5.54 -4.91 -6.88
CA LEU A 70 -5.09 -5.61 -5.68
C LEU A 70 -4.35 -6.91 -6.01
N GLY A 71 -4.82 -7.69 -7.00
CA GLY A 71 -4.12 -8.91 -7.41
C GLY A 71 -2.75 -8.63 -8.03
N VAL A 72 -2.63 -7.59 -8.85
CA VAL A 72 -1.36 -7.18 -9.47
C VAL A 72 -0.34 -6.75 -8.41
N ILE A 73 -0.76 -6.02 -7.38
CA ILE A 73 0.10 -5.60 -6.27
C ILE A 73 0.34 -6.76 -5.28
N GLY A 74 -0.67 -7.58 -5.06
CA GLY A 74 -0.64 -8.67 -4.09
C GLY A 74 0.27 -9.82 -4.52
N LEU A 75 0.43 -10.06 -5.82
CA LEU A 75 1.29 -11.11 -6.34
C LEU A 75 2.77 -10.91 -6.00
N PRO A 76 3.42 -9.77 -6.29
CA PRO A 76 4.79 -9.52 -5.87
C PRO A 76 4.90 -9.47 -4.33
N ALA A 77 3.91 -8.91 -3.62
CA ALA A 77 3.89 -8.91 -2.16
C ALA A 77 3.88 -10.33 -1.58
N LEU A 78 3.21 -11.28 -2.23
CA LEU A 78 3.14 -12.68 -1.83
C LEU A 78 4.42 -13.47 -2.13
N LEU A 79 5.00 -13.25 -3.32
CA LEU A 79 6.12 -14.05 -3.82
C LEU A 79 7.48 -13.50 -3.38
N TYR A 80 7.63 -12.18 -3.39
CA TYR A 80 8.88 -11.48 -3.19
C TYR A 80 8.71 -10.31 -2.20
N PRO A 81 8.28 -10.57 -0.94
CA PRO A 81 8.01 -9.51 0.02
C PRO A 81 9.26 -8.71 0.38
N ARG A 82 10.46 -9.31 0.36
CA ARG A 82 11.71 -8.60 0.65
C ARG A 82 12.07 -7.66 -0.49
N ASP A 83 12.17 -8.18 -1.70
CA ASP A 83 12.50 -7.38 -2.89
C ASP A 83 11.49 -6.25 -3.12
N LEU A 84 10.20 -6.50 -2.84
CA LEU A 84 9.18 -5.47 -2.91
C LEU A 84 9.43 -4.36 -1.88
N ILE A 85 9.67 -4.70 -0.61
CA ILE A 85 9.92 -3.72 0.45
C ILE A 85 11.19 -2.93 0.14
N ASP A 86 12.28 -3.61 -0.22
CA ASP A 86 13.56 -2.98 -0.52
C ASP A 86 13.41 -1.99 -1.70
N TYR A 87 12.73 -2.42 -2.78
CA TYR A 87 12.45 -1.55 -3.92
C TYR A 87 11.54 -0.36 -3.57
N THR A 88 10.48 -0.57 -2.79
CA THR A 88 9.62 0.53 -2.33
C THR A 88 10.34 1.49 -1.40
N THR A 89 11.31 1.00 -0.63
CA THR A 89 12.14 1.81 0.25
C THR A 89 13.09 2.69 -0.56
N GLU A 90 13.77 2.12 -1.55
CA GLU A 90 14.64 2.89 -2.46
C GLU A 90 13.85 3.97 -3.21
N ILE A 91 12.61 3.67 -3.58
CA ILE A 91 11.69 4.62 -4.18
C ILE A 91 11.36 5.73 -3.18
N ALA A 92 10.86 5.40 -1.98
CA ALA A 92 10.26 6.34 -1.05
C ALA A 92 11.28 7.16 -0.24
N TYR A 93 12.44 6.61 0.11
CA TYR A 93 13.38 7.22 1.04
C TYR A 93 14.63 7.74 0.35
N THR A 94 15.15 8.86 0.84
CA THR A 94 16.40 9.46 0.36
C THR A 94 17.59 8.59 0.75
N ASP A 95 17.63 8.11 1.99
CA ASP A 95 18.67 7.23 2.54
C ASP A 95 18.12 5.83 2.83
N ALA A 96 17.69 5.14 1.78
CA ALA A 96 17.04 3.83 1.90
C ALA A 96 17.88 2.76 2.62
N GLU A 97 19.21 2.84 2.53
CA GLU A 97 20.13 1.91 3.21
C GLU A 97 20.15 2.10 4.73
N ALA A 98 19.77 3.28 5.23
CA ALA A 98 19.68 3.56 6.66
C ALA A 98 18.36 3.04 7.26
N CYS A 99 17.36 2.75 6.43
CA CYS A 99 16.03 2.35 6.90
C CYS A 99 15.94 0.87 7.23
N GLU A 100 15.84 0.54 8.51
CA GLU A 100 15.66 -0.83 8.97
C GLU A 100 14.18 -1.14 9.22
N TRP A 101 13.63 -2.07 8.45
CA TRP A 101 12.26 -2.55 8.65
C TRP A 101 12.19 -3.59 9.76
N LYS A 102 11.12 -3.51 10.57
CA LYS A 102 10.86 -4.53 11.57
C LYS A 102 10.71 -5.92 10.93
N PRO A 103 11.26 -7.00 11.52
CA PRO A 103 11.22 -8.34 10.91
C PRO A 103 9.82 -8.89 10.62
N TRP A 104 8.79 -8.41 11.33
CA TRP A 104 7.40 -8.83 11.14
C TRP A 104 6.74 -8.21 9.90
N ILE A 105 7.34 -7.17 9.30
CA ILE A 105 6.80 -6.53 8.09
C ILE A 105 6.81 -7.48 6.90
N TYR A 106 7.89 -8.23 6.69
CA TYR A 106 7.97 -9.18 5.58
C TYR A 106 6.88 -10.28 5.61
N PRO A 107 6.65 -11.00 6.74
CA PRO A 107 5.55 -11.96 6.80
C PRO A 107 4.17 -11.29 6.74
N PHE A 108 4.01 -10.07 7.25
CA PHE A 108 2.77 -9.31 7.14
C PHE A 108 2.46 -8.91 5.68
N THR A 109 3.43 -8.37 4.96
CA THR A 109 3.32 -8.06 3.52
C THR A 109 2.98 -9.29 2.71
N ARG A 110 3.59 -10.44 3.03
CA ARG A 110 3.27 -11.72 2.39
C ARG A 110 1.82 -12.16 2.66
N LEU A 111 1.36 -12.01 3.90
CA LEU A 111 -0.02 -12.32 4.28
C LEU A 111 -1.02 -11.42 3.54
N LEU A 112 -0.76 -10.11 3.49
CA LEU A 112 -1.58 -9.16 2.72
C LEU A 112 -1.60 -9.51 1.24
N GLY A 113 -0.45 -9.85 0.65
CA GLY A 113 -0.34 -10.32 -0.72
C GLY A 113 -1.21 -11.55 -0.99
N ALA A 114 -1.18 -12.54 -0.08
CA ALA A 114 -2.04 -13.72 -0.17
C ALA A 114 -3.52 -13.34 -0.17
N VAL A 115 -3.95 -12.47 0.75
CA VAL A 115 -5.34 -12.00 0.84
C VAL A 115 -5.76 -11.32 -0.46
N TYR A 116 -4.93 -10.44 -1.01
CA TYR A 116 -5.22 -9.74 -2.26
C TYR A 116 -5.33 -10.67 -3.47
N VAL A 117 -4.41 -11.64 -3.59
CA VAL A 117 -4.46 -12.66 -4.65
C VAL A 117 -5.73 -13.52 -4.53
N ILE A 118 -6.09 -13.95 -3.31
CA ILE A 118 -7.32 -14.72 -3.06
C ILE A 118 -8.57 -13.92 -3.46
N ILE A 119 -8.62 -12.61 -3.18
CA ILE A 119 -9.72 -11.75 -3.57
C ILE A 119 -9.90 -11.74 -5.09
N VAL A 120 -8.82 -11.62 -5.87
CA VAL A 120 -8.87 -11.65 -7.33
C VAL A 120 -9.24 -13.01 -7.88
N LEU A 121 -8.66 -14.09 -7.35
CA LEU A 121 -8.99 -15.44 -7.78
C LEU A 121 -10.47 -15.75 -7.54
N ASN A 122 -11.02 -15.31 -6.41
CA ASN A 122 -12.45 -15.44 -6.13
C ASN A 122 -13.32 -14.62 -7.09
N GLU A 123 -12.90 -13.42 -7.47
CA GLU A 123 -13.61 -12.61 -8.46
C GLU A 123 -13.61 -13.27 -9.84
N ILE A 124 -12.48 -13.83 -10.27
CA ILE A 124 -12.37 -14.53 -11.55
C ILE A 124 -13.24 -15.80 -11.54
N ARG A 125 -13.28 -16.53 -10.42
CA ARG A 125 -14.10 -17.74 -10.28
C ARG A 125 -15.60 -17.46 -10.27
N ASN A 126 -16.03 -16.31 -9.76
CA ASN A 126 -17.44 -15.92 -9.66
C ASN A 126 -17.96 -15.16 -10.90
N ARG A 127 -17.12 -14.93 -11.91
CA ARG A 127 -17.50 -14.40 -13.22
C ARG A 127 -17.81 -15.52 -14.20
#